data_AF-A0A3N5JXP4-F1
#
_entry.id   AF-A0A3N5JXP4-F1
#
_cell.length_a   1.000
_cell.length_b   1.000
_cell.length_c   1.000
_cell.angle_alpha   90.00
_cell.angle_beta   90.00
_cell.angle_gamma   90.00
#
_symmetry.space_group_name_H-M   'P 1'
#
loop_
_entity.id
_entity.type
_entity.pdbx_description
1 polymer ?
#
loop_
_entity_poly.entity_id
_entity_poly.type
_entity_poly.pdbx_seq_one_letter_code
_entity_poly.pdbx_strand_id
1 'polypeptide(L)'
;MFASANSLWMLFLGRIIDGCAAGNFTTAQSYMVDLAKDEKERTANIGLIGAAFGVGFILGPLIGGALSKVSHSFPFWFAGGLATVNAVSAFFFLPETHLNRDGRHPMNFNPLAPLVRAARDKKMRPLYLTWSFFAFAIVTSQTVFGLFVKDVFGFNAFQTGMVFTIVGVIVVLNQGFLLKKFWLEKFTGARLEIIMLVALAVSSLLVSTEILSLFYLSLLGSGTGQAILRVVITSQAAAASDPAKKGETMGILSALMSAYMVIAPVLSGYLYEIRFSLPYILSSFFLLLGVYFALMFKRRRSRNPME
;
A
#
# COMPACT_ATOMS: atom_id res chain seq x y z
N MET A 1 -2.13 25.56 7.28
CA MET A 1 -2.50 25.88 5.88
C MET A 1 -3.89 25.38 5.53
N PHE A 2 -4.14 24.07 5.51
CA PHE A 2 -5.48 23.52 5.21
C PHE A 2 -6.58 24.08 6.13
N ALA A 3 -6.31 24.15 7.44
CA ALA A 3 -7.27 24.64 8.43
C ALA A 3 -7.64 26.13 8.27
N SER A 4 -6.76 26.92 7.63
CA SER A 4 -6.90 28.37 7.46
C SER A 4 -7.12 28.75 5.98
N ALA A 5 -7.54 27.80 5.16
CA ALA A 5 -7.65 28.00 3.73
C ALA A 5 -8.89 28.85 3.40
N ASN A 6 -8.65 30.06 2.90
CA ASN A 6 -9.71 30.98 2.43
C ASN A 6 -9.84 30.98 0.90
N SER A 7 -8.99 30.22 0.20
CA SER A 7 -8.94 30.15 -1.25
C SER A 7 -8.53 28.75 -1.71
N LEU A 8 -8.91 28.39 -2.94
CA LEU A 8 -8.58 27.08 -3.52
C LEU A 8 -7.06 26.87 -3.67
N TRP A 9 -6.29 27.92 -3.99
CA TRP A 9 -4.84 27.80 -4.16
C TRP A 9 -4.13 27.37 -2.87
N MET A 10 -4.64 27.77 -1.69
CA MET A 10 -4.07 27.36 -0.40
C MET A 10 -4.21 25.86 -0.16
N LEU A 11 -5.32 25.26 -0.63
CA LEU A 11 -5.53 23.81 -0.57
C LEU A 11 -4.55 23.08 -1.50
N PHE A 12 -4.34 23.59 -2.72
CA PHE A 12 -3.34 23.03 -3.64
C PHE A 12 -1.93 23.13 -3.07
N LEU A 13 -1.54 24.29 -2.54
CA LEU A 13 -0.21 24.46 -1.93
C LEU A 13 -0.04 23.55 -0.71
N GLY A 14 -1.06 23.41 0.12
CA GLY A 14 -1.04 22.47 1.24
C GLY A 14 -0.81 21.02 0.78
N ARG A 15 -1.40 20.59 -0.35
CA ARG A 15 -1.18 19.24 -0.89
C ARG A 15 0.20 19.05 -1.48
N ILE A 16 0.78 20.10 -2.07
CA ILE A 16 2.16 20.06 -2.56
C ILE A 16 3.11 19.84 -1.38
N ILE A 17 2.96 20.61 -0.31
CA ILE A 17 3.80 20.50 0.88
C ILE A 17 3.64 19.12 1.54
N ASP A 18 2.40 18.64 1.71
CA ASP A 18 2.11 17.31 2.25
C ASP A 18 2.73 16.19 1.37
N GLY A 19 2.62 16.31 0.05
CA GLY A 19 3.24 15.39 -0.90
C GLY A 19 4.77 15.37 -0.81
N CYS A 20 5.41 16.53 -0.66
CA CYS A 20 6.86 16.61 -0.43
C CYS A 20 7.29 15.98 0.91
N ALA A 21 6.42 16.02 1.92
CA ALA A 21 6.67 15.45 3.25
C ALA A 21 6.25 13.97 3.39
N ALA A 22 5.65 13.37 2.36
CA ALA A 22 5.08 12.01 2.40
C ALA A 22 6.12 10.86 2.51
N GLY A 23 7.43 11.19 2.53
CA GLY A 23 8.51 10.22 2.72
C GLY A 23 8.57 9.60 4.13
N ASN A 24 7.80 10.10 5.09
CA ASN A 24 7.74 9.55 6.45
C ASN A 24 7.36 8.06 6.49
N PHE A 25 6.49 7.62 5.58
CA PHE A 25 6.00 6.24 5.53
C PHE A 25 7.10 5.26 5.12
N THR A 26 7.88 5.60 4.08
CA THR A 26 9.01 4.78 3.64
C THR A 26 10.11 4.74 4.69
N THR A 27 10.40 5.87 5.34
CA THR A 27 11.36 5.93 6.44
C THR A 27 10.94 5.04 7.61
N ALA A 28 9.68 5.08 8.03
CA ALA A 28 9.16 4.22 9.08
C ALA A 28 9.26 2.73 8.70
N GLN A 29 8.97 2.37 7.45
CA GLN A 29 9.12 0.98 6.97
C GLN A 29 10.59 0.52 7.01
N SER A 30 11.52 1.34 6.53
CA SER A 30 12.95 1.04 6.59
C SER A 30 13.44 0.89 8.04
N TYR A 31 13.01 1.78 8.92
CA TYR A 31 13.31 1.72 10.34
C TYR A 31 12.84 0.41 10.99
N MET A 32 11.58 0.02 10.76
CA MET A 32 11.02 -1.23 11.29
C MET A 32 11.69 -2.48 10.71
N VAL A 33 12.23 -2.39 9.49
CA VAL A 33 13.04 -3.44 8.86
C VAL A 33 14.40 -3.57 9.53
N ASP A 34 15.03 -2.45 9.90
CA ASP A 34 16.36 -2.45 10.51
C ASP A 34 16.35 -2.96 11.95
N LEU A 35 15.21 -2.87 12.65
CA LEU A 35 15.02 -3.43 13.98
C LEU A 35 14.79 -4.94 14.02
N ALA A 36 14.45 -5.58 12.90
CA ALA A 36 14.05 -6.98 12.86
C ALA A 36 15.25 -7.93 12.91
N LYS A 37 15.16 -8.99 13.72
CA LYS A 37 16.21 -10.00 13.87
C LYS A 37 16.17 -11.06 12.78
N ASP A 38 14.98 -11.39 12.29
CA ASP A 38 14.76 -12.42 11.29
C ASP A 38 13.68 -12.03 10.25
N GLU A 39 13.52 -12.88 9.22
CA GLU A 39 12.57 -12.64 8.12
C GLU A 39 11.10 -12.63 8.58
N LYS A 40 10.75 -13.44 9.59
CA LYS A 40 9.39 -13.53 10.13
C LYS A 40 9.07 -12.27 10.93
N GLU A 41 9.98 -11.82 11.78
CA GLU A 41 9.89 -10.60 12.57
C GLU A 41 9.85 -9.37 11.67
N ARG A 42 10.68 -9.30 10.63
CA ARG A 42 10.63 -8.18 9.66
C ARG A 42 9.27 -8.04 9.01
N THR A 43 8.72 -9.16 8.54
CA THR A 43 7.41 -9.18 7.89
C THR A 43 6.31 -8.78 8.89
N ALA A 44 6.40 -9.25 10.14
CA ALA A 44 5.48 -8.84 11.20
C ALA A 44 5.60 -7.35 11.56
N ASN A 45 6.81 -6.81 11.63
CA ASN A 45 7.10 -5.42 11.92
C ASN A 45 6.53 -4.47 10.86
N ILE A 46 6.71 -4.79 9.57
CA ILE A 46 6.05 -4.05 8.48
C ILE A 46 4.52 -4.20 8.58
N GLY A 47 4.03 -5.37 9.02
CA GLY A 47 2.62 -5.62 9.31
C GLY A 47 2.04 -4.68 10.37
N LEU A 48 2.79 -4.35 11.42
CA LEU A 48 2.36 -3.40 12.46
C LEU A 48 2.14 -1.99 11.90
N ILE A 49 2.98 -1.52 10.98
CA ILE A 49 2.76 -0.24 10.28
C ILE A 49 1.45 -0.29 9.50
N GLY A 50 1.18 -1.41 8.81
CA GLY A 50 -0.06 -1.60 8.10
C GLY A 50 -1.29 -1.63 9.01
N ALA A 51 -1.20 -2.30 10.16
CA ALA A 51 -2.27 -2.32 11.16
C ALA A 51 -2.55 -0.92 11.72
N ALA A 52 -1.51 -0.14 12.01
CA ALA A 52 -1.66 1.26 12.43
C ALA A 52 -2.37 2.10 11.37
N PHE A 53 -2.05 1.89 10.09
CA PHE A 53 -2.75 2.53 8.97
C PHE A 53 -4.23 2.14 8.93
N GLY A 54 -4.54 0.85 9.10
CA GLY A 54 -5.93 0.37 9.17
C GLY A 54 -6.72 1.00 10.32
N VAL A 55 -6.12 1.09 11.52
CA VAL A 55 -6.73 1.78 12.67
C VAL A 55 -6.96 3.26 12.36
N GLY A 56 -5.98 3.94 11.76
CA GLY A 56 -6.13 5.32 11.30
C GLY A 56 -7.23 5.50 10.27
N PHE A 57 -7.42 4.53 9.37
CA PHE A 57 -8.48 4.56 8.36
C PHE A 57 -9.89 4.36 8.94
N ILE A 58 -9.99 3.65 10.07
CA ILE A 58 -11.26 3.46 10.80
C ILE A 58 -11.57 4.68 11.68
N LEU A 59 -10.60 5.09 12.51
CA LEU A 59 -10.79 6.18 13.48
C LEU A 59 -10.78 7.57 12.81
N GLY A 60 -10.02 7.74 11.73
CA GLY A 60 -9.86 9.01 11.04
C GLY A 60 -11.17 9.62 10.56
N PRO A 61 -11.98 8.92 9.74
CA PRO A 61 -13.29 9.41 9.31
C PRO A 61 -14.27 9.62 10.46
N LEU A 62 -14.22 8.77 11.50
CA LEU A 62 -15.09 8.89 12.68
C LEU A 62 -14.79 10.17 13.46
N ILE A 63 -13.52 10.38 13.80
CA ILE A 63 -13.06 11.58 14.52
C ILE A 63 -13.26 12.80 13.63
N GLY A 64 -12.86 12.75 12.36
CA GLY A 64 -13.01 13.85 11.41
C GLY A 64 -14.47 14.27 11.19
N GLY A 65 -15.38 13.30 11.08
CA GLY A 65 -16.82 13.55 10.94
C GLY A 65 -17.48 14.07 12.22
N ALA A 66 -16.98 13.69 13.41
CA ALA A 66 -17.44 14.26 14.67
C ALA A 66 -16.94 15.70 14.85
N LEU A 67 -15.65 15.95 14.59
CA LEU A 67 -15.02 17.27 14.74
C LEU A 67 -15.53 18.27 13.70
N SER A 68 -15.93 17.82 12.51
CA SER A 68 -16.46 18.70 11.46
C SER A 68 -17.82 19.32 11.83
N LYS A 69 -18.54 18.74 12.79
CA LYS A 69 -19.79 19.31 13.35
C LYS A 69 -19.55 20.60 14.15
N VAL A 70 -18.34 20.77 14.71
CA VAL A 70 -17.96 21.99 15.44
C VAL A 70 -17.62 23.10 14.44
N SER A 71 -16.78 22.78 13.45
CA SER A 71 -16.44 23.67 12.34
C SER A 71 -15.75 22.87 11.24
N HIS A 72 -15.95 23.26 9.98
CA HIS A 72 -15.28 22.64 8.83
C HIS A 72 -13.74 22.70 8.91
N SER A 73 -13.18 23.69 9.60
CA SER A 73 -11.72 23.84 9.77
C SER A 73 -11.15 23.03 10.94
N PHE A 74 -11.99 22.63 11.89
CA PHE A 74 -11.54 22.04 13.16
C PHE A 74 -10.83 20.68 13.01
N PRO A 75 -11.31 19.75 12.14
CA PRO A 75 -10.58 18.50 11.88
C PRO A 75 -9.13 18.72 11.43
N PHE A 76 -8.87 19.77 10.64
CA PHE A 76 -7.54 20.08 10.14
C PHE A 76 -6.61 20.65 11.22
N TRP A 77 -7.14 21.48 12.13
CA TRP A 77 -6.39 21.94 13.30
C TRP A 77 -6.01 20.78 14.22
N PHE A 78 -6.96 19.88 14.47
CA PHE A 78 -6.72 18.68 15.28
C PHE A 78 -5.66 17.76 14.64
N ALA A 79 -5.77 17.50 13.33
CA ALA A 79 -4.77 16.72 12.59
C ALA A 79 -3.38 17.36 12.64
N GLY A 80 -3.29 18.69 12.52
CA GLY A 80 -2.04 19.44 12.68
C GLY A 80 -1.43 19.25 14.07
N GLY A 81 -2.23 19.37 15.13
CA GLY A 81 -1.79 19.14 16.51
C GLY A 81 -1.26 17.71 16.73
N LEU A 82 -1.98 16.69 16.24
CA LEU A 82 -1.52 15.30 16.29
C LEU A 82 -0.21 15.09 15.54
N ALA A 83 -0.05 15.69 14.36
CA ALA A 83 1.18 15.61 13.59
C ALA A 83 2.36 16.28 14.32
N THR A 84 2.14 17.41 14.98
CA THR A 84 3.16 18.07 15.82
C THR A 84 3.56 17.20 17.00
N VAL A 85 2.61 16.61 17.72
CA VAL A 85 2.89 15.67 18.83
C VAL A 85 3.68 14.46 18.34
N ASN A 86 3.35 13.93 17.17
CA ASN A 86 4.09 12.84 16.55
C ASN A 86 5.53 13.25 16.19
N ALA A 87 5.72 14.43 15.62
CA ALA A 87 7.05 14.94 15.28
C ALA A 87 7.93 15.16 16.52
N VAL A 88 7.37 15.75 17.58
CA VAL A 88 8.06 15.94 18.86
C VAL A 88 8.40 14.59 19.50
N SER A 89 7.46 13.64 19.50
CA SER A 89 7.70 12.30 20.00
C SER A 89 8.81 11.58 19.23
N ALA A 90 8.80 11.65 17.89
CA ALA A 90 9.85 11.07 17.07
C ALA A 90 11.23 11.72 17.35
N PHE A 91 11.28 13.03 17.57
CA PHE A 91 12.52 13.73 17.88
C PHE A 91 13.16 13.27 19.20
N PHE A 92 12.36 13.01 20.24
CA PHE A 92 12.88 12.63 21.56
C PHE A 92 13.02 11.11 21.77
N PHE A 93 12.17 10.29 21.15
CA PHE A 93 12.07 8.87 21.47
C PHE A 93 12.59 7.91 20.38
N LEU A 94 12.86 8.38 19.16
CA LEU A 94 13.30 7.50 18.08
C LEU A 94 14.85 7.41 18.06
N PRO A 95 15.46 6.28 18.45
CA PRO A 95 16.91 6.10 18.33
C PRO A 95 17.34 5.97 16.87
N GLU A 96 18.58 6.34 16.54
CA GLU A 96 19.14 6.13 15.20
C GLU A 96 19.40 4.63 14.96
N THR A 97 18.82 4.05 13.90
CA THR A 97 19.04 2.65 13.52
C THR A 97 20.22 2.47 12.57
N HIS A 98 20.63 3.51 11.86
CA HIS A 98 21.69 3.42 10.87
C HIS A 98 23.02 4.01 11.41
N LEU A 99 23.65 3.29 12.33
CA LEU A 99 24.84 3.74 13.07
C LEU A 99 26.12 3.83 12.21
N ASN A 100 26.22 3.04 11.14
CA ASN A 100 27.39 3.03 10.23
C ASN A 100 27.11 3.87 8.98
N ARG A 101 27.05 5.20 9.13
CA ARG A 101 27.00 6.14 8.01
C ARG A 101 28.36 6.19 7.31
N ASP A 102 28.53 5.41 6.25
CA ASP A 102 29.55 5.74 5.24
C ASP A 102 29.06 6.99 4.49
N GLY A 103 29.56 8.17 4.88
CA GLY A 103 29.13 9.49 4.40
C GLY A 103 29.41 9.80 2.92
N ARG A 104 29.38 8.80 2.03
CA ARG A 104 29.86 8.87 0.63
C ARG A 104 28.79 8.57 -0.41
N HIS A 105 27.51 8.80 -0.12
CA HIS A 105 26.48 8.74 -1.16
C HIS A 105 26.00 10.16 -1.51
N PRO A 106 26.42 10.71 -2.67
CA PRO A 106 25.92 12.00 -3.12
C PRO A 106 24.40 11.92 -3.28
N MET A 107 23.68 12.90 -2.73
CA MET A 107 22.25 13.02 -2.94
C MET A 107 21.98 13.21 -4.42
N ASN A 108 21.28 12.25 -5.03
CA ASN A 108 20.86 12.38 -6.41
C ASN A 108 19.57 13.19 -6.46
N PHE A 109 19.63 14.43 -6.96
CA PHE A 109 18.46 15.30 -7.14
C PHE A 109 17.54 14.84 -8.27
N ASN A 110 17.91 13.82 -9.05
CA ASN A 110 17.02 13.25 -10.06
C ASN A 110 16.07 12.22 -9.43
N PRO A 111 14.76 12.53 -9.29
CA PRO A 111 13.79 11.63 -8.67
C PRO A 111 13.52 10.37 -9.51
N LEU A 112 13.83 10.37 -10.81
CA LEU A 112 13.61 9.25 -11.71
C LEU A 112 14.81 8.29 -11.78
N ALA A 113 16.01 8.74 -11.38
CA ALA A 113 17.21 7.91 -11.46
C ALA A 113 17.10 6.59 -10.65
N PRO A 114 16.55 6.56 -9.43
CA PRO A 114 16.30 5.31 -8.70
C PRO A 114 15.35 4.35 -9.44
N LEU A 115 14.32 4.87 -10.12
CA LEU A 115 13.39 4.05 -10.92
C LEU A 115 14.09 3.43 -12.13
N VAL A 116 14.94 4.20 -12.81
CA VAL A 116 15.74 3.69 -13.94
C VAL A 116 16.73 2.63 -13.45
N ARG A 117 17.38 2.83 -12.30
CA ARG A 117 18.24 1.82 -11.68
C ARG A 117 17.47 0.55 -11.34
N ALA A 118 16.28 0.68 -10.74
CA ALA A 118 15.40 -0.43 -10.42
C ALA A 118 15.01 -1.25 -11.65
N ALA A 119 14.71 -0.58 -12.78
CA ALA A 119 14.38 -1.24 -14.04
C ALA A 119 15.58 -1.99 -14.66
N ARG A 120 16.81 -1.52 -14.42
CA ARG A 120 18.06 -2.11 -14.92
C ARG A 120 18.60 -3.24 -14.03
N ASP A 121 18.22 -3.27 -12.75
CA ASP A 121 18.64 -4.31 -11.82
C ASP A 121 17.98 -5.66 -12.17
N LYS A 122 18.72 -6.50 -12.91
CA LYS A 122 18.22 -7.82 -13.36
C LYS A 122 17.82 -8.73 -12.19
N LYS A 123 18.35 -8.56 -10.98
CA LYS A 123 18.05 -9.38 -9.81
C LYS A 123 16.73 -8.95 -9.18
N MET A 124 16.54 -7.65 -8.97
CA MET A 124 15.36 -7.08 -8.29
C MET A 124 14.19 -6.76 -9.23
N ARG A 125 14.43 -6.61 -10.54
CA ARG A 125 13.40 -6.27 -11.54
C ARG A 125 12.13 -7.15 -11.48
N PRO A 126 12.20 -8.48 -11.34
CA PRO A 126 10.99 -9.30 -11.21
C PRO A 126 10.13 -8.90 -10.00
N LEU A 127 10.75 -8.59 -8.86
CA LEU A 127 10.05 -8.15 -7.65
C LEU A 127 9.41 -6.78 -7.85
N TYR A 128 10.14 -5.82 -8.45
CA TYR A 128 9.58 -4.51 -8.76
C TYR A 128 8.40 -4.60 -9.73
N LEU A 129 8.47 -5.48 -10.73
CA LEU A 129 7.36 -5.72 -11.64
C LEU A 129 6.16 -6.36 -10.95
N THR A 130 6.37 -7.33 -10.05
CA THR A 130 5.28 -7.90 -9.25
C THR A 130 4.60 -6.84 -8.40
N TRP A 131 5.37 -6.00 -7.70
CA TRP A 131 4.83 -4.87 -6.93
C TRP A 131 4.08 -3.88 -7.82
N SER A 132 4.63 -3.56 -8.99
CA SER A 132 4.01 -2.66 -9.96
C SER A 132 2.65 -3.14 -10.42
N PHE A 133 2.53 -4.41 -10.80
CA PHE A 133 1.26 -4.97 -11.26
C PHE A 133 0.25 -5.13 -10.14
N PHE A 134 0.71 -5.49 -8.94
CA PHE A 134 -0.13 -5.46 -7.75
C PHE A 134 -0.66 -4.05 -7.47
N ALA A 135 0.21 -3.03 -7.43
CA ALA A 135 -0.17 -1.65 -7.17
C ALA A 135 -1.13 -1.12 -8.24
N PHE A 136 -0.86 -1.36 -9.52
CA PHE A 136 -1.72 -0.96 -10.62
C PHE A 136 -3.12 -1.58 -10.51
N ALA A 137 -3.22 -2.88 -10.25
CA ALA A 137 -4.50 -3.59 -10.10
C ALA A 137 -5.31 -3.04 -8.91
N ILE A 138 -4.66 -2.83 -7.76
CA ILE A 138 -5.33 -2.27 -6.58
C ILE A 138 -5.87 -0.87 -6.85
N VAL A 139 -5.04 0.02 -7.40
CA VAL A 139 -5.45 1.42 -7.64
C VAL A 139 -6.56 1.49 -8.70
N THR A 140 -6.47 0.69 -9.77
CA THR A 140 -7.51 0.60 -10.81
C THR A 140 -8.84 0.21 -10.19
N SER A 141 -8.89 -0.92 -9.47
CA SER A 141 -10.14 -1.40 -8.85
C SER A 141 -10.68 -0.46 -7.77
N GLN A 142 -9.81 0.17 -6.98
CA GLN A 142 -10.23 1.04 -5.88
C GLN A 142 -10.80 2.37 -6.37
N THR A 143 -10.28 2.93 -7.47
CA THR A 143 -10.71 4.24 -8.00
C THR A 143 -12.19 4.24 -8.35
N VAL A 144 -12.66 3.21 -9.04
CA VAL A 144 -14.04 3.12 -9.55
C VAL A 144 -14.98 2.39 -8.59
N PHE A 145 -14.47 1.86 -7.48
CA PHE A 145 -15.24 1.02 -6.56
C PHE A 145 -16.52 1.68 -6.04
N GLY A 146 -16.45 2.95 -5.64
CA GLY A 146 -17.61 3.67 -5.13
C GLY A 146 -18.70 3.86 -6.19
N LEU A 147 -18.30 4.07 -7.46
CA LEU A 147 -19.23 4.15 -8.59
C LEU A 147 -19.84 2.79 -8.88
N PHE A 148 -19.00 1.74 -8.93
CA PHE A 148 -19.44 0.37 -9.21
C PHE A 148 -20.53 -0.10 -8.24
N VAL A 149 -20.32 0.01 -6.92
CA VAL A 149 -21.31 -0.48 -5.95
C VAL A 149 -22.60 0.34 -5.96
N LYS A 150 -22.53 1.61 -6.36
CA LYS A 150 -23.69 2.47 -6.53
C LYS A 150 -24.47 2.08 -7.79
N ASP A 151 -23.79 1.95 -8.93
CA ASP A 151 -24.42 1.75 -10.23
C ASP A 151 -24.96 0.31 -10.39
N VAL A 152 -24.26 -0.69 -9.84
CA VAL A 152 -24.63 -2.11 -9.98
C VAL A 152 -25.54 -2.59 -8.84
N PHE A 153 -25.25 -2.22 -7.59
CA PHE A 153 -26.00 -2.71 -6.42
C PHE A 153 -26.92 -1.66 -5.80
N GLY A 154 -26.94 -0.42 -6.29
CA GLY A 154 -27.75 0.65 -5.74
C GLY A 154 -27.29 1.12 -4.36
N PHE A 155 -26.04 0.86 -3.97
CA PHE A 155 -25.57 1.19 -2.63
C PHE A 155 -25.54 2.71 -2.42
N ASN A 156 -26.07 3.14 -1.29
CA ASN A 156 -25.94 4.53 -0.85
C ASN A 156 -24.59 4.78 -0.15
N ALA A 157 -24.26 6.06 0.11
CA ALA A 157 -22.97 6.43 0.70
C ALA A 157 -22.70 5.75 2.06
N PHE A 158 -23.74 5.50 2.86
CA PHE A 158 -23.61 4.80 4.14
C PHE A 158 -23.24 3.33 3.93
N GLN A 159 -23.91 2.63 3.01
CA GLN A 159 -23.59 1.24 2.66
C GLN A 159 -22.18 1.10 2.08
N THR A 160 -21.77 2.00 1.18
CA THR A 160 -20.39 2.04 0.67
C THR A 160 -19.38 2.26 1.81
N GLY A 161 -19.68 3.15 2.75
CA GLY A 161 -18.84 3.38 3.94
C GLY A 161 -18.74 2.14 4.84
N MET A 162 -19.83 1.40 5.04
CA MET A 162 -19.82 0.14 5.77
C MET A 162 -18.92 -0.91 5.09
N VAL A 163 -18.94 -0.99 3.76
CA VAL A 163 -18.05 -1.90 3.03
C VAL A 163 -16.58 -1.55 3.24
N PHE A 164 -16.20 -0.27 3.15
CA PHE A 164 -14.83 0.16 3.47
C PHE A 164 -14.45 -0.13 4.92
N THR A 165 -15.40 -0.01 5.85
CA THR A 165 -15.19 -0.37 7.27
C THR A 165 -14.91 -1.86 7.42
N ILE A 166 -15.68 -2.73 6.76
CA ILE A 166 -15.46 -4.18 6.75
C ILE A 166 -14.08 -4.51 6.18
N VAL A 167 -13.71 -3.90 5.05
CA VAL A 167 -12.36 -4.07 4.46
C VAL A 167 -11.27 -3.61 5.43
N GLY A 168 -11.46 -2.47 6.11
CA GLY A 168 -10.54 -1.97 7.13
C GLY A 168 -10.35 -2.95 8.29
N VAL A 169 -11.43 -3.55 8.79
CA VAL A 169 -11.39 -4.59 9.83
C VAL A 169 -10.62 -5.82 9.32
N ILE A 170 -10.87 -6.28 8.09
CA ILE A 170 -10.14 -7.39 7.47
C ILE A 170 -8.64 -7.07 7.39
N VAL A 171 -8.27 -5.85 7.01
CA VAL A 171 -6.87 -5.42 6.93
C VAL A 171 -6.20 -5.43 8.31
N VAL A 172 -6.84 -4.85 9.33
CA VAL A 172 -6.31 -4.81 10.70
C VAL A 172 -6.14 -6.22 11.27
N LEU A 173 -7.15 -7.07 11.13
CA LEU A 173 -7.09 -8.46 11.58
C LEU A 173 -5.99 -9.25 10.88
N ASN A 174 -5.86 -9.07 9.56
CA ASN A 174 -4.83 -9.77 8.80
C ASN A 174 -3.43 -9.27 9.12
N GLN A 175 -3.16 -7.97 9.07
CA GLN A 175 -1.82 -7.42 9.26
C GLN A 175 -1.37 -7.41 10.71
N GLY A 176 -2.28 -7.17 11.65
CA GLY A 176 -1.96 -7.09 13.08
C GLY A 176 -1.87 -8.45 13.76
N PHE A 177 -2.74 -9.41 13.41
CA PHE A 177 -2.85 -10.68 14.14
C PHE A 177 -2.55 -11.90 13.27
N LEU A 178 -3.32 -12.12 12.20
CA LEU A 178 -3.24 -13.36 11.42
C LEU A 178 -1.91 -13.50 10.67
N LEU A 179 -1.27 -12.40 10.28
CA LEU A 179 -0.02 -12.42 9.54
C LEU A 179 1.06 -13.18 10.34
N LYS A 180 1.31 -12.78 11.59
CA LYS A 180 2.34 -13.40 12.43
C LYS A 180 1.91 -14.77 12.95
N LYS A 181 0.67 -14.92 13.40
CA LYS A 181 0.18 -16.12 14.12
C LYS A 181 -0.33 -17.26 13.22
N PHE A 182 -0.68 -16.98 11.97
CA PHE A 182 -1.28 -17.98 11.09
C PHE A 182 -0.54 -18.06 9.75
N TRP A 183 -0.46 -16.95 9.03
CA TRP A 183 0.04 -16.95 7.66
C TRP A 183 1.52 -17.29 7.57
N LEU A 184 2.35 -16.65 8.39
CA LEU A 184 3.81 -16.90 8.41
C LEU A 184 4.20 -18.19 9.14
N GLU A 185 3.27 -18.85 9.84
CA GLU A 185 3.51 -20.17 10.45
C GLU A 185 3.19 -21.30 9.48
N LYS A 186 2.14 -21.14 8.66
CA LYS A 186 1.70 -22.17 7.72
C LYS A 186 2.34 -22.07 6.34
N PHE A 187 2.78 -20.89 5.94
CA PHE A 187 3.27 -20.64 4.59
C PHE A 187 4.62 -19.92 4.58
N THR A 188 5.46 -20.27 3.61
CA THR A 188 6.66 -19.48 3.30
C THR A 188 6.27 -18.20 2.56
N GLY A 189 7.03 -17.12 2.72
CA GLY A 189 6.71 -15.81 2.12
C GLY A 189 6.43 -15.89 0.61
N ALA A 190 7.26 -16.62 -0.14
CA ALA A 190 7.08 -16.79 -1.59
C ALA A 190 5.86 -17.64 -1.99
N ARG A 191 5.47 -18.65 -1.18
CA ARG A 191 4.24 -19.43 -1.43
C ARG A 191 3.01 -18.58 -1.12
N LEU A 192 3.06 -17.85 -0.01
CA LEU A 192 2.00 -16.96 0.44
C LEU A 192 1.75 -15.85 -0.58
N GLU A 193 2.80 -15.25 -1.15
CA GLU A 193 2.71 -14.26 -2.22
C GLU A 193 1.92 -14.79 -3.43
N ILE A 194 2.26 -15.98 -3.93
CA ILE A 194 1.58 -16.56 -5.10
C ILE A 194 0.10 -16.86 -4.79
N ILE A 195 -0.18 -17.47 -3.63
CA ILE A 195 -1.55 -17.78 -3.20
C ILE A 195 -2.38 -16.50 -3.14
N MET A 196 -1.84 -15.44 -2.55
CA MET A 196 -2.58 -14.19 -2.38
C MET A 196 -2.74 -13.43 -3.69
N LEU A 197 -1.77 -13.48 -4.62
CA LEU A 197 -1.91 -12.89 -5.96
C LEU A 197 -3.05 -13.57 -6.74
N VAL A 198 -3.11 -14.91 -6.70
CA VAL A 198 -4.19 -15.67 -7.35
C VAL A 198 -5.53 -15.38 -6.67
N ALA A 199 -5.58 -15.37 -5.33
CA ALA A 199 -6.79 -15.06 -4.59
C ALA A 199 -7.32 -13.65 -4.93
N LEU A 200 -6.43 -12.67 -5.07
CA LEU A 200 -6.79 -11.30 -5.45
C LEU A 200 -7.28 -11.22 -6.91
N ALA A 201 -6.65 -11.97 -7.83
CA ALA A 201 -7.07 -12.04 -9.23
C ALA A 201 -8.46 -12.65 -9.39
N VAL A 202 -8.72 -13.77 -8.69
CA VAL A 202 -10.05 -14.40 -8.63
C VAL A 202 -11.06 -13.45 -8.01
N SER A 203 -10.72 -12.80 -6.90
CA SER A 203 -11.61 -11.83 -6.25
C SER A 203 -11.98 -10.67 -7.18
N SER A 204 -11.01 -10.16 -7.94
CA SER A 204 -11.25 -9.10 -8.94
C SER A 204 -12.21 -9.57 -10.03
N LEU A 205 -12.09 -10.83 -10.49
CA LEU A 205 -13.07 -11.40 -11.43
C LEU A 205 -14.44 -11.58 -10.79
N LEU A 206 -14.53 -12.01 -9.54
CA LEU A 206 -15.81 -12.15 -8.84
C LEU A 206 -16.56 -10.82 -8.73
N VAL A 207 -15.86 -9.71 -8.46
CA VAL A 207 -16.48 -8.36 -8.47
C VAL A 207 -17.13 -8.06 -9.82
N SER A 208 -16.54 -8.53 -10.92
CA SER A 208 -17.06 -8.26 -12.27
C SER A 208 -18.37 -8.98 -12.62
N THR A 209 -18.84 -9.92 -11.80
CA THR A 209 -19.99 -10.80 -12.12
C THR A 209 -21.37 -10.25 -11.74
N GLU A 210 -21.47 -9.03 -11.20
CA GLU A 210 -22.73 -8.37 -10.76
C GLU A 210 -23.56 -9.16 -9.73
N ILE A 211 -23.08 -10.31 -9.24
CA ILE A 211 -23.77 -11.16 -8.28
C ILE A 211 -23.39 -10.74 -6.87
N LEU A 212 -24.37 -10.27 -6.10
CA LEU A 212 -24.15 -9.72 -4.75
C LEU A 212 -23.46 -10.70 -3.78
N SER A 213 -23.79 -11.99 -3.83
CA SER A 213 -23.13 -13.01 -2.99
C SER A 213 -21.66 -13.22 -3.36
N LEU A 214 -21.33 -13.22 -4.67
CA LEU A 214 -19.96 -13.29 -5.16
C LEU A 214 -19.19 -12.00 -4.85
N PHE A 215 -19.86 -10.85 -4.84
CA PHE A 215 -19.29 -9.59 -4.38
C PHE A 215 -18.87 -9.67 -2.91
N TYR A 216 -19.73 -10.12 -2.00
CA TYR A 216 -19.34 -10.27 -0.59
C TYR A 216 -18.19 -11.28 -0.39
N LEU A 217 -18.19 -12.38 -1.14
CA LEU A 217 -17.06 -13.33 -1.14
C LEU A 217 -15.77 -12.66 -1.64
N SER A 218 -15.86 -11.83 -2.67
CA SER A 218 -14.73 -11.10 -3.22
C SER A 218 -14.14 -10.08 -2.23
N LEU A 219 -14.93 -9.51 -1.32
CA LEU A 219 -14.42 -8.59 -0.29
C LEU A 219 -13.47 -9.29 0.68
N LEU A 220 -13.78 -10.53 1.06
CA LEU A 220 -12.92 -11.33 1.93
C LEU A 220 -11.58 -11.64 1.24
N GLY A 221 -11.64 -12.08 -0.01
CA GLY A 221 -10.45 -12.44 -0.80
C GLY A 221 -9.61 -11.23 -1.19
N SER A 222 -10.23 -10.13 -1.63
CA SER A 222 -9.54 -8.89 -1.99
C SER A 222 -8.94 -8.19 -0.76
N GLY A 223 -9.70 -8.06 0.34
CA GLY A 223 -9.22 -7.47 1.58
C GLY A 223 -8.06 -8.24 2.19
N THR A 224 -8.18 -9.57 2.27
CA THR A 224 -7.11 -10.43 2.80
C THR A 224 -5.89 -10.45 1.88
N GLY A 225 -6.10 -10.63 0.57
CA GLY A 225 -5.04 -10.69 -0.42
C GLY A 225 -4.23 -9.39 -0.46
N GLN A 226 -4.91 -8.23 -0.51
CA GLN A 226 -4.24 -6.92 -0.53
C GLN A 226 -3.45 -6.69 0.75
N ALA A 227 -4.06 -6.98 1.90
CA ALA A 227 -3.46 -6.77 3.21
C ALA A 227 -2.15 -7.56 3.35
N ILE A 228 -2.15 -8.84 2.98
CA ILE A 228 -1.00 -9.72 3.12
C ILE A 228 0.05 -9.44 2.04
N LEU A 229 -0.34 -9.32 0.77
CA LEU A 229 0.59 -9.08 -0.34
C LEU A 229 1.42 -7.83 -0.13
N ARG A 230 0.78 -6.75 0.32
CA ARG A 230 1.46 -5.49 0.57
C ARG A 230 2.64 -5.70 1.52
N VAL A 231 2.43 -6.40 2.62
CA VAL A 231 3.45 -6.63 3.65
C VAL A 231 4.49 -7.65 3.19
N VAL A 232 4.06 -8.74 2.55
CA VAL A 232 4.95 -9.81 2.10
C VAL A 232 5.90 -9.35 0.99
N ILE A 233 5.40 -8.62 -0.03
CA ILE A 233 6.25 -8.12 -1.12
C ILE A 233 7.23 -7.06 -0.59
N THR A 234 6.76 -6.13 0.24
CA THR A 234 7.64 -5.12 0.85
C THR A 234 8.72 -5.74 1.74
N SER A 235 8.38 -6.77 2.54
CA SER A 235 9.37 -7.49 3.36
C SER A 235 10.39 -8.24 2.50
N GLN A 236 9.94 -8.91 1.42
CA GLN A 236 10.84 -9.59 0.48
C GLN A 236 11.76 -8.61 -0.25
N ALA A 237 11.26 -7.41 -0.58
CA ALA A 237 12.08 -6.37 -1.18
C ALA A 237 13.19 -5.95 -0.21
N ALA A 238 12.85 -5.65 1.04
CA ALA A 238 13.83 -5.36 2.09
C ALA A 238 14.84 -6.50 2.30
N ALA A 239 14.42 -7.75 2.14
CA ALA A 239 15.29 -8.93 2.26
C ALA A 239 16.33 -9.04 1.16
N ALA A 240 15.92 -8.70 -0.06
CA ALA A 240 16.72 -8.89 -1.25
C ALA A 240 17.64 -7.70 -1.52
N SER A 241 17.40 -6.57 -0.87
CA SER A 241 18.21 -5.36 -0.96
C SER A 241 19.45 -5.40 -0.07
N ASP A 242 20.53 -4.79 -0.56
CA ASP A 242 21.72 -4.51 0.23
C ASP A 242 21.35 -3.66 1.46
N PRO A 243 21.94 -3.90 2.66
CA PRO A 243 21.64 -3.13 3.87
C PRO A 243 21.72 -1.61 3.66
N ALA A 244 22.74 -1.13 2.93
CA ALA A 244 22.93 0.28 2.61
C ALA A 244 21.88 0.88 1.65
N LYS A 245 21.11 0.05 0.93
CA LYS A 245 20.12 0.46 -0.08
C LYS A 245 18.68 0.17 0.31
N LYS A 246 18.41 -0.34 1.52
CA LYS A 246 17.04 -0.66 1.98
C LYS A 246 16.11 0.55 1.87
N GLY A 247 16.57 1.74 2.26
CA GLY A 247 15.82 2.99 2.13
C GLY A 247 15.49 3.34 0.67
N GLU A 248 16.46 3.18 -0.23
CA GLU A 248 16.25 3.41 -1.67
C GLU A 248 15.23 2.42 -2.24
N THR A 249 15.30 1.13 -1.89
CA THR A 249 14.32 0.13 -2.33
C THR A 249 12.91 0.44 -1.85
N MET A 250 12.73 0.80 -0.57
CA MET A 250 11.42 1.19 -0.05
C MET A 250 10.90 2.45 -0.75
N GLY A 251 11.79 3.43 -1.00
CA GLY A 251 11.51 4.61 -1.80
C GLY A 251 11.02 4.27 -3.21
N ILE A 252 11.69 3.33 -3.90
CA ILE A 252 11.29 2.85 -5.23
C ILE A 252 9.88 2.23 -5.19
N LEU A 253 9.58 1.36 -4.21
CA LEU A 253 8.25 0.75 -4.10
C LEU A 253 7.16 1.81 -3.91
N SER A 254 7.39 2.80 -3.05
CA SER A 254 6.44 3.89 -2.85
C SER A 254 6.31 4.78 -4.07
N ALA A 255 7.40 5.12 -4.74
CA ALA A 255 7.38 5.91 -5.99
C ALA A 255 6.57 5.21 -7.09
N LEU A 256 6.72 3.88 -7.24
CA LEU A 256 5.91 3.09 -8.18
C LEU A 256 4.43 3.18 -7.83
N MET A 257 4.07 3.03 -6.55
CA MET A 257 2.67 3.13 -6.12
C MET A 257 2.10 4.53 -6.37
N SER A 258 2.85 5.59 -6.07
CA SER A 258 2.45 6.98 -6.35
C SER A 258 2.27 7.23 -7.85
N ALA A 259 3.12 6.67 -8.71
CA ALA A 259 2.96 6.79 -10.16
C ALA A 259 1.64 6.16 -10.64
N TYR A 260 1.29 4.98 -10.11
CA TYR A 260 0.01 4.35 -10.45
C TYR A 260 -1.20 5.08 -9.87
N MET A 261 -1.08 5.77 -8.73
CA MET A 261 -2.14 6.66 -8.22
C MET A 261 -2.45 7.83 -9.15
N VAL A 262 -1.55 8.18 -10.07
CA VAL A 262 -1.81 9.19 -11.12
C VAL A 262 -2.33 8.52 -12.40
N ILE A 263 -1.69 7.45 -12.85
CA ILE A 263 -1.96 6.83 -14.16
C ILE A 263 -3.23 5.97 -14.14
N ALA A 264 -3.41 5.15 -13.11
CA ALA A 264 -4.48 4.16 -13.07
C ALA A 264 -5.89 4.78 -12.98
N PRO A 265 -6.16 5.89 -12.24
CA PRO A 265 -7.49 6.49 -12.23
C PRO A 265 -7.98 6.96 -13.60
N VAL A 266 -7.09 7.54 -14.42
CA VAL A 266 -7.42 8.02 -15.76
C VAL A 266 -7.85 6.85 -16.65
N LEU A 267 -7.07 5.77 -16.64
CA LEU A 267 -7.41 4.57 -17.42
C LEU A 267 -8.65 3.86 -16.87
N SER A 268 -8.75 3.72 -15.55
CA SER A 268 -9.86 3.04 -14.89
C SER A 268 -11.18 3.76 -15.13
N GLY A 269 -11.20 5.09 -15.07
CA GLY A 269 -12.39 5.89 -15.37
C GLY A 269 -12.84 5.69 -16.82
N TYR A 270 -11.92 5.81 -17.77
CA TYR A 270 -12.21 5.57 -19.19
C TYR A 270 -12.75 4.15 -19.46
N LEU A 271 -12.13 3.13 -18.87
CA LEU A 271 -12.60 1.74 -19.01
C LEU A 271 -13.96 1.52 -18.37
N TYR A 272 -14.24 2.19 -17.25
CA TYR A 272 -15.52 2.11 -16.56
C TYR A 272 -16.67 2.67 -17.40
N GLU A 273 -16.44 3.77 -18.13
CA GLU A 273 -17.43 4.34 -19.06
C GLU A 273 -17.80 3.38 -20.20
N ILE A 274 -16.83 2.60 -20.70
CA ILE A 274 -17.10 1.56 -21.71
C ILE A 274 -17.89 0.41 -21.09
N ARG A 275 -17.42 -0.10 -19.94
CA ARG A 275 -18.08 -1.17 -19.19
C ARG A 275 -17.56 -1.21 -17.76
N PHE A 276 -18.46 -1.18 -16.78
CA PHE A 276 -18.10 -1.20 -15.35
C PHE A 276 -17.21 -2.39 -14.94
N SER A 277 -17.24 -3.52 -15.67
CA SER A 277 -16.45 -4.72 -15.38
C SER A 277 -15.01 -4.67 -15.90
N LEU A 278 -14.70 -3.83 -16.89
CA LEU A 278 -13.37 -3.78 -17.52
C LEU A 278 -12.24 -3.42 -16.55
N PRO A 279 -12.39 -2.43 -15.64
CA PRO A 279 -11.36 -2.14 -14.63
C PRO A 279 -11.00 -3.37 -13.78
N TYR A 280 -11.98 -4.18 -13.40
CA TYR A 280 -11.76 -5.36 -12.56
C TYR A 280 -11.13 -6.54 -13.33
N ILE A 281 -11.53 -6.72 -14.59
CA ILE A 281 -10.90 -7.71 -15.50
C ILE A 281 -9.44 -7.32 -15.75
N LEU A 282 -9.17 -6.04 -15.99
CA LEU A 282 -7.82 -5.53 -16.19
C LEU A 282 -6.96 -5.75 -14.93
N SER A 283 -7.50 -5.45 -13.76
CA SER A 283 -6.83 -5.75 -12.48
C SER A 283 -6.50 -7.22 -12.34
N SER A 284 -7.44 -8.13 -12.64
CA SER A 284 -7.18 -9.57 -12.61
C SER A 284 -6.05 -9.98 -13.56
N PHE A 285 -6.07 -9.48 -14.79
CA PHE A 285 -5.02 -9.74 -15.78
C PHE A 285 -3.63 -9.32 -15.27
N PHE A 286 -3.50 -8.11 -14.73
CA PHE A 286 -2.23 -7.64 -14.19
C PHE A 286 -1.78 -8.43 -12.95
N LEU A 287 -2.71 -8.88 -12.11
CA LEU A 287 -2.36 -9.74 -10.97
C LEU A 287 -1.81 -11.10 -11.41
N LEU A 288 -2.36 -11.69 -12.48
CA LEU A 288 -1.84 -12.91 -13.09
C LEU A 288 -0.45 -12.69 -13.71
N LEU A 289 -0.20 -11.53 -14.32
CA LEU A 289 1.17 -11.15 -14.72
C LEU A 289 2.08 -11.05 -13.48
N GLY A 290 1.60 -10.49 -12.38
CA GLY A 290 2.29 -10.47 -11.10
C GLY A 290 2.70 -11.86 -10.63
N VAL A 291 1.83 -12.88 -10.79
CA VAL A 291 2.16 -14.28 -10.49
C VAL A 291 3.31 -14.78 -11.34
N TYR A 292 3.30 -14.50 -12.64
CA TYR A 292 4.39 -14.88 -13.55
C TYR A 292 5.74 -14.30 -13.11
N PHE A 293 5.78 -13.00 -12.76
CA PHE A 293 7.01 -12.35 -12.30
C PHE A 293 7.44 -12.80 -10.91
N ALA A 294 6.51 -13.09 -10.00
CA ALA A 294 6.79 -13.66 -8.68
C ALA A 294 7.43 -15.06 -8.79
N LEU A 295 6.90 -15.91 -9.69
CA LEU A 295 7.47 -17.21 -9.99
C LEU A 295 8.88 -17.09 -10.60
N MET A 296 9.10 -16.12 -11.49
CA MET A 296 10.42 -15.85 -12.05
C MET A 296 11.41 -15.38 -10.98
N PHE A 297 10.99 -14.50 -10.06
CA PHE A 297 11.82 -14.06 -8.95
C PHE A 297 12.25 -15.25 -8.07
N LYS A 298 11.30 -16.10 -7.70
CA LYS A 298 11.54 -17.31 -6.92
C LYS A 298 12.53 -18.25 -7.60
N ARG A 299 12.37 -18.52 -8.90
CA ARG A 299 13.29 -19.37 -9.68
C ARG A 299 14.71 -18.83 -9.69
N ARG A 300 14.89 -17.51 -9.75
CA ARG A 300 16.22 -16.86 -9.72
C ARG A 300 16.86 -16.97 -8.33
N ARG A 301 16.09 -16.76 -7.26
CA ARG A 301 16.57 -16.88 -5.87
C ARG A 301 16.93 -18.33 -5.49
N SER A 302 16.21 -19.32 -6.03
CA SER A 302 16.55 -20.74 -5.83
C SER A 302 17.80 -21.20 -6.59
N ARG A 303 18.19 -20.51 -7.68
CA ARG A 303 19.38 -20.84 -8.47
C ARG A 303 20.65 -20.19 -7.92
N ASN A 304 20.53 -19.01 -7.32
CA ASN A 304 21.60 -18.35 -6.57
C ASN A 304 21.12 -18.12 -5.12
N PRO A 305 21.13 -19.15 -4.25
CA PRO A 305 21.02 -18.90 -2.82
C PRO A 305 22.15 -17.94 -2.46
N MET A 306 21.82 -16.80 -1.86
CA MET A 306 22.86 -15.86 -1.43
C MET A 306 23.71 -16.57 -0.38
N GLU A 307 25.02 -16.65 -0.66
CA GLU A 307 26.05 -16.99 0.32
C GLU A 307 26.01 -16.03 1.52
#